data_AF-A0A957EYA5-F1
#
_entry.id   AF-A0A957EYA5-F1
#
_cell.length_a   1.000
_cell.length_b   1.000
_cell.length_c   1.000
_cell.angle_alpha   90.00
_cell.angle_beta   90.00
_cell.angle_gamma   90.00
#
_symmetry.space_group_name_H-M   'P 1'
#
loop_
_entity.id
_entity.type
_entity.pdbx_description
1 polymer ?
#
loop_
_entity_poly.entity_id
_entity_poly.type
_entity_poly.pdbx_seq_one_letter_code
_entity_poly.pdbx_strand_id
1 'polypeptide(L)' 'MTETYIVTAVRTAIGKFGGTLKDVAPVDLAAHVMRAALER' A
#
# COMPACT_ATOMS: atom_id res chain seq x y z
N MET A 1 -15.13 20.50 -17.05
CA MET A 1 -14.59 19.23 -16.53
C MET A 1 -13.34 19.56 -15.76
N THR A 2 -13.17 19.03 -14.55
CA THR A 2 -11.99 19.31 -13.73
C THR A 2 -10.93 18.27 -14.02
N GLU A 3 -9.72 18.71 -14.33
CA GLU A 3 -8.59 17.81 -14.56
C GLU A 3 -8.22 17.05 -13.27
N THR A 4 -7.96 15.74 -13.39
CA THR A 4 -7.65 14.86 -12.25
C THR A 4 -6.24 14.30 -12.40
N TYR A 5 -5.49 14.29 -11.31
CA TYR A 5 -4.09 13.88 -11.30
C TYR A 5 -3.83 12.84 -10.20
N ILE A 6 -2.85 11.96 -10.46
CA ILE A 6 -2.26 11.09 -9.43
C ILE A 6 -1.04 11.80 -8.89
N VAL A 7 -1.07 12.17 -7.61
CA VAL A 7 0.03 12.91 -6.96
C VAL A 7 1.10 11.98 -6.36
N THR A 8 0.69 10.80 -5.89
CA THR A 8 1.58 9.80 -5.27
C THR A 8 1.10 8.39 -5.62
N ALA A 9 2.05 7.47 -5.82
CA ALA A 9 1.78 6.04 -6.03
C ALA A 9 2.84 5.18 -5.34
N VAL A 10 2.42 4.34 -4.39
CA VAL A 10 3.29 3.49 -3.58
C VAL A 10 2.66 2.12 -3.35
N ARG A 11 3.48 1.12 -2.96
CA ARG A 11 3.02 -0.25 -2.71
C ARG A 11 3.83 -0.92 -1.61
N THR A 12 3.27 -1.99 -1.05
CA THR A 12 4.03 -2.94 -0.22
C THR A 12 4.94 -3.83 -1.09
N ALA A 13 5.80 -4.62 -0.44
CA ALA A 13 6.40 -5.78 -1.09
C ALA A 13 5.32 -6.80 -1.49
N ILE A 14 5.63 -7.65 -2.46
CA ILE A 14 4.76 -8.76 -2.87
C ILE A 14 5.17 -10.00 -2.09
N GLY A 15 4.25 -10.52 -1.27
CA GLY A 15 4.46 -11.76 -0.53
C GLY A 15 4.27 -13.00 -1.41
N LYS A 16 5.07 -14.04 -1.17
CA LYS A 16 4.80 -15.39 -1.68
C LYS A 16 3.79 -16.09 -0.76
N PHE A 17 3.09 -17.09 -1.28
CA PHE A 17 2.24 -17.96 -0.46
C PHE A 17 3.07 -18.63 0.64
N GLY A 18 2.61 -18.53 1.90
CA GLY A 18 3.37 -19.00 3.06
C GLY A 18 4.67 -18.21 3.34
N GLY A 19 4.82 -17.02 2.76
CA GLY A 19 6.03 -16.18 2.90
C GLY A 19 5.97 -15.17 4.04
N THR A 20 6.78 -14.12 3.93
CA THR A 20 7.06 -13.14 4.99
C THR A 20 5.85 -12.31 5.44
N LEU A 21 4.82 -12.19 4.59
CA LEU A 21 3.59 -11.43 4.89
C LEU A 21 2.42 -12.33 5.29
N LYS A 22 2.61 -13.64 5.45
CA LYS A 22 1.51 -14.61 5.64
C LYS A 22 0.71 -14.38 6.93
N ASP A 23 1.36 -13.85 7.96
CA ASP A 23 0.78 -13.63 9.29
C ASP A 23 0.33 -12.18 9.50
N VAL A 24 0.45 -11.32 8.47
CA VAL A 24 0.04 -9.91 8.54
C VAL A 24 -1.39 -9.78 8.04
N ALA A 25 -2.26 -9.13 8.82
CA ALA A 25 -3.62 -8.91 8.37
C ALA A 25 -3.65 -7.97 7.14
N PRO A 26 -4.50 -8.21 6.13
CA PRO A 26 -4.57 -7.37 4.94
C PRO A 26 -4.84 -5.88 5.25
N VAL A 27 -5.63 -5.61 6.29
CA VAL A 27 -5.94 -4.23 6.74
C VAL A 27 -4.69 -3.49 7.22
N ASP A 28 -3.74 -4.18 7.86
CA ASP A 28 -2.50 -3.57 8.34
C ASP A 28 -1.57 -3.22 7.17
N LEU A 29 -1.50 -4.07 6.13
CA LEU A 29 -0.79 -3.77 4.90
C LEU A 29 -1.38 -2.56 4.18
N ALA A 30 -2.70 -2.44 4.18
CA ALA A 30 -3.41 -1.28 3.62
C ALA A 30 -3.12 0.00 4.44
N ALA A 31 -3.18 -0.07 5.77
CA ALA A 31 -2.87 1.07 6.63
C ALA A 31 -1.41 1.54 6.43
N HIS A 32 -0.47 0.61 6.29
CA HIS A 32 0.93 0.92 6.02
C HIS A 32 1.11 1.67 4.69
N VAL A 33 0.48 1.19 3.61
CA VAL A 33 0.61 1.83 2.28
C VAL A 33 -0.10 3.18 2.21
N MET A 34 -1.24 3.34 2.90
CA MET A 34 -1.95 4.61 3.00
C MET A 34 -1.11 5.67 3.71
N ARG A 35 -0.47 5.32 4.84
CA ARG A 35 0.44 6.23 5.54
C ARG A 35 1.59 6.66 4.63
N ALA A 36 2.24 5.71 3.96
CA ALA A 36 3.35 6.01 3.05
C ALA A 36 2.94 6.87 1.84
N ALA A 37 1.68 6.76 1.38
CA ALA A 37 1.15 7.59 0.31
C ALA A 37 0.87 9.04 0.74
N LEU A 38 0.57 9.26 2.02
CA LEU A 38 0.35 10.60 2.59
C LEU A 38 1.67 11.30 2.96
N GLU A 39 2.72 10.54 3.28
CA GLU A 39 4.05 11.07 3.63
C GLU A 39 4.87 11.55 2.43
N ARG A 40 4.50 11.16 1.20
CA ARG A 40 5.17 11.53 -0.05
C ARG A 40 4.33 12.51 -0.85
#